data_AF-A0A0L7R4U8-F1
#
_entry.id   AF-A0A0L7R4U8-F1
#
_cell.length_a   1.000
_cell.length_b   1.000
_cell.length_c   1.000
_cell.angle_alpha   90.00
_cell.angle_beta   90.00
_cell.angle_gamma   90.00
#
_symmetry.space_group_name_H-M   'P 1'
#
loop_
_entity.id
_entity.type
_entity.pdbx_description
1 polymer ?
#
loop_
_entity_poly.entity_id
_entity_poly.type
_entity_poly.pdbx_seq_one_letter_code
_entity_poly.pdbx_strand_id
1 'polypeptide(L)' 'KRFDARRVLERQFPNRWIVRGSNISWPAHPPDLTPLNYLLCGALKNKVYRQTSTTVEDMRELILIAFAHYPITQLH' A
#
# COMPACT_ATOMS: atom_id res chain seq x y z
N LYS A 1 25.28 -6.09 -7.10
CA LYS A 1 23.83 -5.86 -7.40
C LYS A 1 23.02 -5.25 -6.24
N ARG A 2 23.14 -5.64 -4.95
CA ARG A 2 22.34 -5.02 -3.85
C ARG A 2 22.83 -3.63 -3.38
N PHE A 3 24.13 -3.36 -3.49
CA PHE A 3 24.71 -2.06 -3.07
C PHE A 3 24.31 -0.90 -3.97
N ASP A 4 24.13 -1.15 -5.27
CA ASP A 4 23.77 -0.10 -6.25
C ASP A 4 22.35 0.42 -6.02
N ALA A 5 21.39 -0.48 -5.77
CA ALA A 5 20.00 -0.11 -5.50
C ALA A 5 19.85 0.75 -4.23
N ARG A 6 20.62 0.45 -3.17
CA ARG A 6 20.62 1.24 -1.93
C ARG A 6 21.09 2.67 -2.17
N ARG A 7 22.18 2.87 -2.92
CA ARG A 7 22.73 4.20 -3.20
C ARG A 7 21.79 5.05 -4.04
N VAL A 8 21.08 4.42 -4.98
CA VAL A 8 20.07 5.09 -5.80
C VAL A 8 18.88 5.53 -4.93
N LEU A 9 18.36 4.64 -4.09
CA LEU A 9 17.24 4.95 -3.20
C LEU A 9 17.58 6.03 -2.16
N GLU A 10 18.76 5.99 -1.55
CA GLU A 10 19.18 7.04 -0.62
C GLU A 10 19.33 8.40 -1.31
N ARG A 11 19.82 8.43 -2.56
CA ARG A 11 19.90 9.68 -3.35
C ARG A 11 18.53 10.23 -3.73
N GLN A 12 17.60 9.38 -4.12
CA GLN A 12 16.28 9.80 -4.60
C GLN A 12 15.30 10.06 -3.45
N PHE A 13 15.43 9.33 -2.34
CA PHE A 13 14.48 9.32 -1.23
C PHE A 13 15.20 9.31 0.12
N PRO A 14 16.01 10.34 0.44
CA PRO A 14 16.82 10.35 1.66
C PRO A 14 15.95 10.14 2.90
N ASN A 15 16.31 9.15 3.73
CA ASN A 15 15.54 8.73 4.92
C ASN A 15 14.05 8.39 4.69
N ARG A 16 13.62 8.11 3.45
CA ARG A 16 12.22 7.83 3.10
C ARG A 16 11.99 6.47 2.45
N TRP A 17 13.03 5.66 2.28
CA TRP A 17 12.93 4.32 1.69
C TRP A 17 12.94 3.24 2.77
N ILE A 18 12.08 2.24 2.58
CA ILE A 18 11.84 1.15 3.53
C ILE A 18 12.39 -0.13 2.92
N VAL A 19 13.58 -0.54 3.36
CA VAL A 19 14.23 -1.80 2.93
C VAL A 19 15.11 -2.29 4.07
N ARG A 20 15.34 -3.61 4.18
CA ARG A 20 16.28 -4.15 5.17
C ARG A 20 17.66 -3.48 5.08
N GLY A 21 18.07 -2.88 6.20
CA GLY A 21 19.30 -2.09 6.35
C GLY A 21 19.23 -0.65 5.83
N SER A 22 18.02 -0.07 5.71
CA SER A 22 17.84 1.38 5.72
C SER A 22 18.35 1.99 7.02
N ASN A 23 18.66 3.29 6.98
CA ASN A 23 19.13 4.03 8.15
C ASN A 23 18.08 4.06 9.28
N ILE A 24 16.80 3.97 8.91
CA ILE A 24 15.69 3.81 9.85
C ILE A 24 15.51 2.32 10.13
N SER A 25 15.73 1.92 11.39
CA SER A 25 15.39 0.60 11.89
C SER A 25 13.89 0.55 12.16
N TRP A 26 13.11 0.25 11.13
CA TRP A 26 11.69 -0.02 11.30
C TRP A 26 11.52 -1.26 12.19
N PRO A 27 10.59 -1.24 13.16
CA PRO A 27 10.24 -2.46 13.90
C PRO A 27 9.88 -3.55 12.90
N ALA A 28 10.06 -4.82 13.28
CA ALA A 28 9.59 -5.92 12.46
C ALA A 28 8.09 -5.70 12.21
N HIS A 29 7.76 -5.23 11.01
CA HIS A 29 6.40 -5.21 10.54
C HIS A 29 6.00 -6.69 10.52
N PRO A 30 5.11 -7.18 11.40
CA PRO A 30 4.50 -8.47 11.14
C PRO A 30 3.90 -8.35 9.74
N PRO A 31 4.14 -9.32 8.84
CA PRO A 31 3.86 -9.16 7.42
C PRO A 31 2.36 -9.00 7.23
N ASP A 32 1.84 -7.77 7.19
CA ASP A 32 0.45 -7.46 6.82
C ASP A 32 -0.63 -8.35 7.50
N LEU A 33 -0.30 -8.96 8.65
CA LEU A 33 -1.01 -10.11 9.21
C LEU A 33 -2.22 -9.70 10.04
N THR A 34 -2.75 -8.50 9.84
CA THR A 34 -4.14 -8.27 10.19
C THR A 34 -4.92 -8.94 9.06
N PRO A 35 -5.66 -10.05 9.28
CA PRO A 35 -6.46 -10.68 8.23
C PRO A 35 -7.37 -9.65 7.55
N LEU A 36 -7.82 -8.66 8.33
CA LEU A 36 -8.51 -7.48 7.87
C LEU A 36 -7.75 -6.67 6.81
N ASN A 37 -6.47 -6.36 7.00
CA ASN A 37 -5.72 -5.54 6.04
C ASN A 37 -5.52 -6.30 4.72
N TYR A 38 -5.25 -7.61 4.78
CA TYR A 38 -5.15 -8.46 3.59
C TYR A 38 -6.48 -8.57 2.84
N LEU A 39 -7.57 -8.87 3.55
CA LEU A 39 -8.92 -8.97 3.00
C LEU A 39 -9.40 -7.63 2.42
N LEU A 40 -9.24 -6.55 3.17
CA LEU A 40 -9.68 -5.21 2.78
C LEU A 40 -8.88 -4.69 1.58
N CYS A 41 -7.55 -4.78 1.59
CA CYS A 41 -6.74 -4.37 0.45
C CYS A 41 -7.07 -5.22 -0.80
N GLY A 42 -7.26 -6.53 -0.66
CA GLY A 42 -7.66 -7.40 -1.77
C GLY A 42 -9.03 -7.03 -2.34
N ALA A 43 -10.02 -6.84 -1.46
CA ALA A 43 -11.39 -6.48 -1.85
C ALA A 43 -11.47 -5.08 -2.49
N LEU A 44 -10.77 -4.09 -1.92
CA LEU A 44 -10.71 -2.73 -2.46
C LEU A 44 -10.04 -2.71 -3.83
N LYS A 45 -8.93 -3.44 -4.02
CA LYS A 45 -8.29 -3.58 -5.35
C LYS A 45 -9.29 -4.16 -6.36
N ASN A 46 -10.00 -5.22 -6.01
CA ASN A 46 -10.98 -5.84 -6.90
C ASN A 46 -12.14 -4.90 -7.27
N LYS A 47 -12.54 -3.99 -6.37
CA LYS A 47 -13.58 -2.97 -6.65
C LYS A 47 -13.03 -1.83 -7.51
N VAL A 48 -11.89 -1.25 -7.13
CA VAL A 48 -11.30 -0.07 -7.78
C VAL A 48 -10.82 -0.39 -9.20
N TYR A 49 -10.16 -1.54 -9.41
CA TYR A 49 -9.64 -1.90 -10.74
C TYR A 49 -10.70 -2.42 -11.73
N ARG A 50 -11.95 -2.64 -11.29
CA ARG A 50 -13.06 -2.91 -12.20
C ARG A 50 -13.51 -1.65 -12.95
N GLN A 51 -13.25 -0.47 -12.39
CA GLN A 51 -13.49 0.81 -13.05
C GLN A 51 -12.20 1.32 -13.69
N THR A 52 -12.30 1.68 -14.97
CA THR A 52 -11.23 2.36 -15.69
C THR A 52 -11.10 3.79 -15.16
N SER A 53 -10.01 4.07 -14.45
CA SER A 53 -9.64 5.43 -14.03
C SER A 53 -8.62 5.99 -15.00
N THR A 54 -8.75 7.28 -15.34
CA THR A 54 -7.86 7.96 -16.29
C THR A 54 -6.89 8.89 -15.56
N THR A 55 -7.25 9.34 -14.36
CA THR A 55 -6.44 10.24 -13.53
C THR A 55 -6.18 9.69 -12.13
N VAL A 56 -5.22 10.32 -11.42
CA VAL A 56 -4.90 9.99 -10.02
C VAL A 56 -6.05 10.38 -9.10
N GLU A 57 -6.74 11.47 -9.43
CA GLU A 57 -7.91 11.98 -8.73
C GLU A 57 -9.06 10.98 -8.82
N ASP A 58 -9.33 10.43 -10.01
CA ASP A 58 -10.34 9.38 -10.21
C ASP A 58 -10.01 8.17 -9.32
N MET A 59 -8.75 7.71 -9.32
CA MET A 59 -8.35 6.58 -8.48
C MET A 59 -8.59 6.84 -7.00
N ARG A 60 -8.31 8.05 -6.51
CA ARG A 60 -8.56 8.42 -5.11
C ARG A 60 -10.05 8.39 -4.79
N GLU A 61 -10.87 8.95 -5.66
CA GLU A 61 -12.32 8.97 -5.49
C GLU A 61 -12.89 7.54 -5.47
N LEU A 62 -12.44 6.68 -6.39
CA LEU A 62 -12.83 5.28 -6.44
C LEU A 62 -12.45 4.51 -5.17
N ILE A 63 -11.27 4.76 -4.61
CA ILE A 63 -10.83 4.15 -3.35
C ILE A 63 -11.76 4.57 -2.20
N LEU A 64 -12.08 5.86 -2.09
CA LEU A 64 -12.98 6.38 -1.05
C LEU A 64 -14.38 5.79 -1.17
N ILE A 65 -14.92 5.73 -2.39
CA ILE A 65 -16.23 5.13 -2.67
C ILE A 65 -16.22 3.63 -2.34
N ALA A 66 -15.17 2.91 -2.74
CA ALA A 66 -15.05 1.47 -2.48
C ALA A 66 -14.99 1.16 -0.99
N PHE A 67 -14.37 2.05 -0.20
CA PHE A 67 -14.30 1.97 1.26
C PHE A 67 -15.64 2.29 1.93
N ALA A 68 -16.31 3.37 1.51
CA ALA A 68 -17.63 3.74 2.02
C ALA A 68 -18.69 2.67 1.75
N HIS A 69 -18.58 1.97 0.62
CA HIS A 69 -19.44 0.84 0.25
C HIS A 69 -18.89 -0.53 0.70
N TYR A 70 -17.90 -0.57 1.60
CA TYR A 70 -17.47 -1.82 2.22
C TYR A 70 -18.27 -2.02 3.52
N PRO A 71 -19.28 -2.91 3.53
CA PRO A 71 -20.14 -3.05 4.69
C PRO A 71 -19.37 -3.65 5.87
N ILE A 72 -19.61 -3.12 7.08
CA ILE A 72 -18.97 -3.58 8.34
C ILE A 72 -19.24 -5.07 8.61
N THR A 73 -20.30 -5.64 8.04
CA THR A 73 -20.61 -7.07 8.11
C THR A 73 -19.59 -7.98 7.42
N GLN A 74 -18.69 -7.42 6.60
CA GLN A 74 -17.58 -8.12 5.94
C GLN A 74 -16.26 -8.01 6.74
N LEU A 75 -16.28 -7.47 7.96
CA LEU A 75 -15.15 -7.35 8.89
C LEU A 75 -15.11 -8.46 9.98
N HIS A 76 -15.77 -9.59 9.75
CA HIS A 76 -15.92 -10.72 10.69
C HIS A 76 -14.64 -11.14 11.43
#